data_AF-A0AAW0KT05-F1
#
_entry.id   AF-A0AAW0KT05-F1
#
_cell.length_a   1.000
_cell.length_b   1.000
_cell.length_c   1.000
_cell.angle_alpha   90.00
_cell.angle_beta   90.00
_cell.angle_gamma   90.00
#
_symmetry.space_group_name_H-M   'P 1'
#
loop_
_entity.id
_entity.type
_entity.pdbx_description
1 polymer ?
#
loop_
_entity_poly.entity_id
_entity_poly.type
_entity_poly.pdbx_seq_one_letter_code
_entity_poly.pdbx_strand_id
1 'polypeptide(L)'
;MMGLRFYLCFLVLFTSLFISTHGLGHLCLPEEHVALFIFGDSLFDAGNNNYINTTTDYQANYEPYGENFFKYSTGRYSDGRIIPDFIAEFAKLPFITPYLHPGYHQYTDGANFASAGAGALAETRQGMVIDLKTQLSYFKNFERLLSEKLDDAEAKTLLSRAVYLINIGSNDYVVPFTRNSSIFQSYSQEEYVDMVIDNLTFVIKEIYEEGGRKFGFLNLAPLGCLPLGRALNSGKTNECKHELTALSKLHNKALSEVLQNLENELNGFRYSIADTYTILSERINNPLKYGFKEGNIACCGIGPYKGINSCGGKRSIKEYELCENASEYVFFDTVHPTEKANQQFAELMWSGTPDIIGPYNLKAFTLPFITPLLYPGYYQYTDGTNFASAGAGALVETNQGFVIELKTQLSYFKNFERLLSKKLDDAEAKTLLSKAVIDLKTQLHYFKKLAKLLRTKLGDEEAKKLLARAFYLISISSNDYFALSTSNSSALQKPTLRKNMWKEICDSKLGTIGLFANCQVIELKTQLSYFKNFERLLSKKLDDAEAKTLLSKVVY
;
A
#
# COMPACT_ATOMS: atom_id res chain seq x y z
N MET A 1 -47.31 45.73 -11.40
CA MET A 1 -47.20 44.39 -12.03
C MET A 1 -45.75 43.95 -11.95
N MET A 2 -45.41 43.16 -10.93
CA MET A 2 -44.08 42.53 -10.83
C MET A 2 -43.95 41.52 -11.97
N GLY A 3 -42.96 41.72 -12.84
CA GLY A 3 -42.81 40.92 -14.05
C GLY A 3 -42.56 39.44 -13.75
N LEU A 4 -43.01 38.58 -14.65
CA LEU A 4 -42.84 37.12 -14.62
C LEU A 4 -41.38 36.69 -14.31
N ARG A 5 -40.40 37.51 -14.69
CA ARG A 5 -38.98 37.32 -14.36
C ARG A 5 -38.66 37.38 -12.86
N PHE A 6 -39.34 38.24 -12.10
CA PHE A 6 -39.13 38.35 -10.66
C PHE A 6 -39.64 37.10 -9.92
N TYR A 7 -40.80 36.58 -10.31
CA TYR A 7 -41.34 35.33 -9.77
C TYR A 7 -40.50 34.11 -10.15
N LEU A 8 -39.94 34.06 -11.36
CA LEU A 8 -39.00 33.02 -11.78
C LEU A 8 -37.69 33.06 -11.00
N CYS A 9 -37.11 34.24 -10.77
CA CYS A 9 -35.91 34.38 -9.93
C CYS A 9 -36.18 33.98 -8.48
N PHE A 10 -37.35 34.34 -7.93
CA PHE A 10 -37.75 33.95 -6.58
C PHE A 10 -38.00 32.45 -6.46
N LEU A 11 -38.59 31.81 -7.48
CA LEU A 11 -38.79 30.35 -7.52
C LEU A 11 -37.46 29.60 -7.62
N VAL A 12 -36.51 30.08 -8.44
CA VAL A 12 -35.17 29.48 -8.56
C VAL A 12 -34.40 29.60 -7.23
N LEU A 13 -34.44 30.77 -6.59
CA LEU A 13 -33.85 30.98 -5.25
C LEU A 13 -34.51 30.09 -4.18
N PHE A 14 -35.84 29.94 -4.17
CA PHE A 14 -36.53 29.04 -3.25
C PHE A 14 -36.18 27.57 -3.53
N THR A 15 -36.17 27.13 -4.79
CA THR A 15 -35.77 25.74 -5.12
C THR A 15 -34.32 25.43 -4.77
N SER A 16 -33.41 26.42 -4.81
CA SER A 16 -32.03 26.26 -4.36
C SER A 16 -31.88 26.17 -2.83
N LEU A 17 -32.84 26.70 -2.07
CA LEU A 17 -32.88 26.66 -0.60
C LEU A 17 -33.59 25.40 -0.05
N PHE A 18 -34.31 24.65 -0.90
CA PHE A 18 -35.02 23.41 -0.52
C PHE A 18 -34.38 22.13 -1.05
N ILE A 19 -33.19 22.18 -1.66
CA ILE A 19 -32.34 20.99 -1.77
C ILE A 19 -31.74 20.78 -0.37
N SER A 20 -32.52 20.14 0.48
CA SER A 20 -32.04 19.59 1.75
C SER A 20 -30.81 18.75 1.44
N THR A 21 -29.65 19.18 1.93
CA THR A 21 -28.40 18.41 1.96
C THR A 21 -28.57 17.26 2.96
N HIS A 22 -29.38 16.28 2.59
CA HIS A 22 -29.36 14.93 3.15
C HIS A 22 -29.09 13.94 2.02
N GLY A 23 -28.08 14.24 1.20
CA GLY A 23 -27.35 13.19 0.52
C GLY A 23 -26.26 12.74 1.50
N LEU A 24 -26.50 11.66 2.25
CA LEU A 24 -25.40 10.82 2.71
C LEU A 24 -24.65 10.39 1.44
N GLY A 25 -23.63 11.14 1.06
CA GLY A 25 -22.73 10.72 0.00
C GLY A 25 -22.00 9.50 0.51
N HIS A 26 -22.43 8.30 0.08
CA HIS A 26 -21.61 7.10 0.20
C HIS A 26 -20.24 7.43 -0.41
N LEU A 27 -19.21 7.48 0.43
CA LEU A 27 -17.83 7.71 0.03
C LEU A 27 -17.36 6.45 -0.70
N CYS A 28 -17.65 6.30 -2.01
CA CYS A 28 -17.15 5.12 -2.74
C CYS A 28 -15.62 5.16 -2.81
N LEU A 29 -14.97 4.36 -1.95
CA LEU A 29 -13.53 4.21 -1.95
C LEU A 29 -13.11 3.51 -3.24
N PRO A 30 -12.25 4.13 -4.05
CA PRO A 30 -12.11 3.62 -5.39
C PRO A 30 -11.15 2.39 -5.34
N GLU A 31 -11.39 1.33 -6.12
CA GLU A 31 -10.86 -0.07 -5.96
C GLU A 31 -9.33 -0.30 -5.90
N GLU A 32 -8.50 0.73 -6.03
CA GLU A 32 -7.03 0.69 -5.86
C GLU A 32 -6.57 1.51 -4.64
N HIS A 33 -7.49 2.07 -3.87
CA HIS A 33 -7.18 2.84 -2.66
C HIS A 33 -6.65 1.92 -1.56
N VAL A 34 -5.58 2.33 -0.92
CA VAL A 34 -4.94 1.61 0.19
C VAL A 34 -4.72 2.63 1.30
N ALA A 35 -5.18 2.32 2.51
CA ALA A 35 -4.92 3.14 3.68
C ALA A 35 -3.59 2.74 4.33
N LEU A 36 -2.93 3.71 4.98
CA LEU A 36 -1.73 3.48 5.78
C LEU A 36 -2.03 3.75 7.25
N PHE A 37 -1.95 2.69 8.06
CA PHE A 37 -2.02 2.80 9.51
C PHE A 37 -0.62 2.62 10.09
N ILE A 38 -0.14 3.61 10.83
CA ILE A 38 1.27 3.67 11.26
C ILE A 38 1.32 3.59 12.79
N PHE A 39 2.07 2.64 13.32
CA PHE A 39 2.31 2.43 14.74
C PHE A 39 3.80 2.44 15.01
N GLY A 40 4.19 2.84 16.21
CA GLY A 40 5.59 2.76 16.60
C GLY A 40 6.11 3.90 17.45
N ASP A 41 7.40 4.14 17.33
CA ASP A 41 8.15 5.16 18.07
C ASP A 41 8.50 6.40 17.20
N SER A 42 9.53 7.14 17.62
CA SER A 42 9.99 8.37 17.00
C SER A 42 10.49 8.23 15.56
N LEU A 43 10.88 7.03 15.10
CA LEU A 43 11.21 6.85 13.67
C LEU A 43 9.97 7.02 12.79
N PHE A 44 8.78 6.72 13.32
CA PHE A 44 7.51 6.77 12.60
C PHE A 44 6.57 7.89 13.08
N ASP A 45 6.89 8.60 14.17
CA ASP A 45 6.04 9.67 14.72
C ASP A 45 5.99 10.92 13.81
N ALA A 46 4.77 11.23 13.34
CA ALA A 46 4.48 12.41 12.53
C ALA A 46 4.17 13.68 13.37
N GLY A 47 4.23 13.60 14.70
CA GLY A 47 3.99 14.69 15.64
C GLY A 47 2.84 14.45 16.64
N ASN A 48 2.47 13.20 16.97
CA ASN A 48 1.45 12.93 17.99
C ASN A 48 1.84 13.52 19.35
N ASN A 49 3.13 13.50 19.67
CA ASN A 49 3.65 14.00 20.94
C ASN A 49 3.48 15.52 21.13
N ASN A 50 3.09 16.26 20.09
CA ASN A 50 2.74 17.67 20.18
C ASN A 50 1.42 17.89 20.93
N TYR A 51 0.59 16.85 21.04
CA TYR A 51 -0.81 16.95 21.51
C TYR A 51 -1.06 16.20 22.83
N ILE A 52 0.00 15.74 23.48
CA ILE A 52 -0.07 15.10 24.80
C ILE A 52 0.75 15.91 25.82
N ASN A 53 0.42 15.76 27.10
CA ASN A 53 1.20 16.34 28.18
C ASN A 53 2.50 15.53 28.38
N THR A 54 3.60 16.03 27.84
CA THR A 54 4.91 15.36 27.86
C THR A 54 6.06 16.38 28.00
N THR A 55 7.31 15.91 27.99
CA THR A 55 8.50 16.77 28.03
C THR A 55 9.10 16.99 26.65
N THR A 56 9.97 17.99 26.54
CA THR A 56 10.72 18.30 25.32
C THR A 56 11.66 17.18 24.87
N ASP A 57 11.99 16.22 25.74
CA ASP A 57 12.73 15.01 25.37
C ASP A 57 11.95 14.10 24.41
N TYR A 58 10.61 14.22 24.41
CA TYR A 58 9.71 13.44 23.55
C TYR A 58 8.98 14.32 22.53
N GLN A 59 9.43 15.56 22.31
CA GLN A 59 8.94 16.43 21.25
C GLN A 59 10.06 16.82 20.28
N ALA A 60 9.69 17.05 19.03
CA ALA A 60 10.54 17.58 17.97
C ALA A 60 9.83 18.70 17.19
N ASN A 61 8.99 19.47 17.88
CA ASN A 61 8.26 20.64 17.37
C ASN A 61 9.01 21.96 17.62
N TYR A 62 10.34 21.89 17.60
CA TYR A 62 11.25 23.02 17.76
C TYR A 62 12.47 22.83 16.85
N GLU A 63 13.12 23.93 16.48
CA GLU A 63 14.33 23.92 15.65
C GLU A 63 15.43 23.06 16.30
N PRO A 64 16.27 22.36 15.51
CA PRO A 64 16.38 22.40 14.05
C PRO A 64 15.54 21.34 13.31
N TYR A 65 14.66 20.60 13.99
CA TYR A 65 13.86 19.55 13.35
C TYR A 65 12.99 20.13 12.23
N GLY A 66 12.98 19.47 11.05
CA GLY A 66 12.22 19.88 9.86
C GLY A 66 12.87 20.95 8.96
N GLU A 67 14.12 21.37 9.24
CA GLU A 67 14.82 22.44 8.50
C GLU A 67 15.03 22.19 6.99
N ASN A 68 15.15 20.94 6.55
CA ASN A 68 15.47 20.58 5.16
C ASN A 68 14.25 20.51 4.25
N PHE A 69 13.16 19.86 4.69
CA PHE A 69 11.97 19.68 3.86
C PHE A 69 10.86 20.67 4.19
N PHE A 70 10.33 20.60 5.42
CA PHE A 70 9.14 21.35 5.83
C PHE A 70 9.43 22.84 6.05
N LYS A 71 10.68 23.21 6.38
CA LYS A 71 11.10 24.56 6.77
C LYS A 71 10.47 25.06 8.08
N TYR A 72 9.88 24.14 8.84
CA TYR A 72 9.39 24.34 10.20
C TYR A 72 9.29 22.98 10.91
N SER A 73 9.28 22.99 12.23
CA SER A 73 9.28 21.78 13.04
C SER A 73 7.89 21.18 13.17
N THR A 74 7.70 19.99 12.60
CA THR A 74 6.41 19.29 12.58
C THR A 74 6.20 18.35 13.77
N GLY A 75 7.25 18.03 14.53
CA GLY A 75 7.24 16.93 15.51
C GLY A 75 7.91 15.65 15.02
N ARG A 76 8.37 15.59 13.77
CA ARG A 76 9.18 14.49 13.23
C ARG A 76 10.62 14.60 13.72
N TYR A 77 11.19 13.47 14.13
CA TYR A 77 12.58 13.39 14.58
C TYR A 77 13.55 13.25 13.39
N SER A 78 13.59 14.26 12.54
CA SER A 78 14.50 14.36 11.40
C SER A 78 14.66 15.82 10.97
N ASP A 79 15.65 16.10 10.11
CA ASP A 79 15.74 17.36 9.37
C ASP A 79 14.60 17.53 8.36
N GLY A 80 13.83 16.48 8.06
CA GLY A 80 12.73 16.56 7.11
C GLY A 80 11.73 15.41 7.26
N ARG A 81 11.47 14.73 6.14
CA ARG A 81 10.56 13.59 6.06
C ARG A 81 11.15 12.35 6.74
N ILE A 82 10.25 11.56 7.33
CA ILE A 82 10.56 10.25 7.92
C ILE A 82 10.06 9.13 7.00
N ILE A 83 10.47 7.89 7.29
CA ILE A 83 10.16 6.72 6.45
C ILE A 83 8.69 6.64 6.03
N PRO A 84 7.69 6.76 6.94
CA PRO A 84 6.29 6.65 6.53
C PRO A 84 5.82 7.75 5.56
N ASP A 85 6.44 8.94 5.58
CA ASP A 85 6.10 10.01 4.64
C ASP A 85 6.47 9.61 3.20
N PHE A 86 7.67 9.05 3.01
CA PHE A 86 8.11 8.55 1.72
C PHE A 86 7.26 7.35 1.26
N ILE A 87 6.91 6.43 2.17
CA ILE A 87 6.01 5.31 1.82
C ILE A 87 4.63 5.83 1.38
N ALA A 88 4.09 6.86 2.04
CA ALA A 88 2.85 7.50 1.63
C ALA A 88 2.96 8.12 0.23
N GLU A 89 4.05 8.85 -0.05
CA GLU A 89 4.31 9.41 -1.39
C GLU A 89 4.38 8.32 -2.48
N PHE A 90 5.09 7.22 -2.22
CA PHE A 90 5.19 6.10 -3.16
C PHE A 90 3.83 5.40 -3.39
N ALA A 91 3.00 5.35 -2.35
CA ALA A 91 1.61 4.87 -2.42
C ALA A 91 0.63 5.90 -3.02
N LYS A 92 1.11 7.08 -3.41
CA LYS A 92 0.29 8.21 -3.92
C LYS A 92 -0.77 8.68 -2.93
N LEU A 93 -0.44 8.63 -1.64
CA LEU A 93 -1.25 9.15 -0.54
C LEU A 93 -0.72 10.51 -0.09
N PRO A 94 -1.55 11.36 0.53
CA PRO A 94 -1.05 12.49 1.30
C PRO A 94 -0.21 12.00 2.49
N PHE A 95 0.56 12.90 3.11
CA PHE A 95 1.20 12.57 4.38
C PHE A 95 0.16 12.18 5.43
N ILE A 96 0.38 11.01 6.02
CA ILE A 96 -0.54 10.46 7.00
C ILE A 96 -0.48 11.31 8.26
N THR A 97 -1.64 11.86 8.63
CA THR A 97 -1.75 12.83 9.72
C THR A 97 -1.61 12.13 11.08
N PRO A 98 -0.98 12.76 12.08
CA PRO A 98 -1.03 12.28 13.46
C PRO A 98 -2.47 12.12 13.93
N TYR A 99 -2.79 11.00 14.58
CA TYR A 99 -4.12 10.71 15.08
C TYR A 99 -4.64 11.79 16.04
N LEU A 100 -3.76 12.39 16.84
CA LEU A 100 -4.14 13.45 17.79
C LEU A 100 -4.14 14.87 17.19
N HIS A 101 -3.80 15.03 15.90
CA HIS A 101 -3.82 16.35 15.26
C HIS A 101 -5.25 16.93 15.29
N PRO A 102 -5.45 18.18 15.76
CA PRO A 102 -6.78 18.77 15.84
C PRO A 102 -7.38 19.00 14.45
N GLY A 103 -8.68 18.77 14.31
CA GLY A 103 -9.42 19.12 13.10
C GLY A 103 -9.91 17.91 12.30
N TYR A 104 -9.94 18.05 10.98
CA TYR A 104 -10.50 17.03 10.10
C TYR A 104 -9.48 15.91 9.84
N HIS A 105 -9.85 14.68 10.18
CA HIS A 105 -9.10 13.49 9.79
C HIS A 105 -9.66 12.94 8.47
N GLN A 106 -8.77 12.62 7.54
CA GLN A 106 -9.13 11.91 6.32
C GLN A 106 -9.14 10.40 6.59
N TYR A 107 -10.27 9.93 7.12
CA TYR A 107 -10.43 8.56 7.65
C TYR A 107 -10.08 7.46 6.65
N THR A 108 -10.18 7.76 5.35
CA THR A 108 -9.96 6.81 4.27
C THR A 108 -8.49 6.54 3.96
N ASP A 109 -7.59 7.47 4.29
CA ASP A 109 -6.17 7.38 3.91
C ASP A 109 -5.34 6.73 5.03
N GLY A 110 -5.96 6.58 6.21
CA GLY A 110 -5.37 6.00 7.41
C GLY A 110 -5.00 7.05 8.44
N ALA A 111 -4.19 6.65 9.42
CA ALA A 111 -3.78 7.50 10.53
C ALA A 111 -2.44 7.06 11.09
N ASN A 112 -1.68 8.02 11.64
CA ASN A 112 -0.42 7.77 12.30
C ASN A 112 -0.64 7.81 13.82
N PHE A 113 -0.45 6.68 14.49
CA PHE A 113 -0.56 6.49 15.94
C PHE A 113 0.81 6.45 16.63
N ALA A 114 1.91 6.45 15.88
CA ALA A 114 3.26 6.37 16.43
C ALA A 114 3.57 7.55 17.36
N SER A 115 4.40 7.32 18.37
CA SER A 115 4.70 8.29 19.42
C SER A 115 6.16 8.23 19.83
N ALA A 116 6.85 9.37 19.77
CA ALA A 116 8.24 9.44 20.14
C ALA A 116 8.52 8.96 21.57
N GLY A 117 9.52 8.09 21.71
CA GLY A 117 9.88 7.46 22.99
C GLY A 117 9.04 6.25 23.38
N ALA A 118 8.02 5.88 22.59
CA ALA A 118 7.19 4.70 22.86
C ALA A 118 8.01 3.39 22.84
N GLY A 119 7.65 2.50 23.77
CA GLY A 119 8.08 1.11 23.78
C GLY A 119 6.89 0.17 23.55
N ALA A 120 7.20 -1.10 23.32
CA ALA A 120 6.18 -2.16 23.33
C ALA A 120 5.68 -2.41 24.77
N LEU A 121 6.51 -2.14 25.78
CA LEU A 121 6.15 -2.20 27.19
C LEU A 121 5.64 -0.82 27.64
N ALA A 122 4.54 -0.81 28.41
CA ALA A 122 3.96 0.44 28.92
C ALA A 122 4.89 1.12 29.96
N GLU A 123 5.70 0.31 30.64
CA GLU A 123 6.64 0.70 31.69
C GLU A 123 7.83 1.49 31.13
N THR A 124 8.17 1.33 29.84
CA THR A 124 9.36 1.93 29.21
C THR A 124 9.43 3.43 29.45
N ARG A 125 8.32 4.16 29.27
CA ARG A 125 8.20 5.59 29.62
C ARG A 125 6.80 5.94 30.10
N GLN A 126 6.32 5.17 31.07
CA GLN A 126 4.95 5.25 31.57
C GLN A 126 4.49 6.69 31.84
N GLY A 127 3.33 7.05 31.28
CA GLY A 127 2.71 8.38 31.46
C GLY A 127 3.34 9.52 30.68
N MET A 128 4.45 9.30 29.95
CA MET A 128 5.14 10.35 29.18
C MET A 128 4.92 10.23 27.67
N VAL A 129 4.50 9.07 27.17
CA VAL A 129 4.39 8.75 25.75
C VAL A 129 3.13 7.91 25.50
N ILE A 130 2.78 7.71 24.23
CA ILE A 130 1.68 6.80 23.85
C ILE A 130 2.30 5.42 23.60
N ASP A 131 2.25 4.54 24.59
CA ASP A 131 2.75 3.16 24.48
C ASP A 131 1.96 2.35 23.43
N LEU A 132 2.53 1.24 22.95
CA LEU A 132 1.96 0.46 21.85
C LEU A 132 0.52 -0.03 22.11
N LYS A 133 0.14 -0.38 23.34
CA LYS A 133 -1.24 -0.80 23.67
C LYS A 133 -2.20 0.39 23.66
N THR A 134 -1.73 1.56 24.06
CA THR A 134 -2.50 2.81 23.91
C THR A 134 -2.66 3.18 22.43
N GLN A 135 -1.63 2.99 21.59
CA GLN A 135 -1.74 3.19 20.14
C GLN A 135 -2.78 2.25 19.50
N LEU A 136 -2.82 0.98 19.90
CA LEU A 136 -3.87 0.04 19.51
C LEU A 136 -5.25 0.53 19.94
N SER A 137 -5.39 1.05 21.16
CA SER A 137 -6.67 1.59 21.64
C SER A 137 -7.15 2.79 20.82
N TYR A 138 -6.22 3.64 20.36
CA TYR A 138 -6.53 4.73 19.43
C TYR A 138 -6.95 4.21 18.06
N PHE A 139 -6.31 3.16 17.55
CA PHE A 139 -6.72 2.50 16.33
C PHE A 139 -8.13 1.90 16.43
N LYS A 140 -8.47 1.20 17.51
CA LYS A 140 -9.83 0.67 17.71
C LYS A 140 -10.88 1.78 17.81
N ASN A 141 -10.55 2.90 18.45
CA ASN A 141 -11.42 4.08 18.44
C ASN A 141 -11.58 4.68 17.05
N PHE A 142 -10.50 4.75 16.27
CA PHE A 142 -10.53 5.22 14.89
C PHE A 142 -11.37 4.30 14.00
N GLU A 143 -11.23 2.98 14.14
CA GLU A 143 -12.02 1.98 13.41
C GLU A 143 -13.51 2.18 13.66
N ARG A 144 -13.93 2.35 14.94
CA ARG A 144 -15.32 2.63 15.26
C ARG A 144 -15.83 3.89 14.56
N LEU A 145 -15.04 4.97 14.56
CA LEU A 145 -15.39 6.22 13.87
C LEU A 145 -15.41 6.06 12.34
N LEU A 146 -14.53 5.22 11.80
CA LEU A 146 -14.49 4.88 10.38
C LEU A 146 -15.79 4.14 9.98
N SER A 147 -16.21 3.15 10.77
CA SER A 147 -17.43 2.37 10.59
C SER A 147 -18.72 3.19 10.83
N GLU A 148 -18.64 4.31 11.57
CA GLU A 148 -19.75 5.28 11.66
C GLU A 148 -19.84 6.17 10.40
N LYS A 149 -18.73 6.40 9.68
CA LYS A 149 -18.66 7.27 8.50
C LYS A 149 -18.83 6.55 7.17
N LEU A 150 -18.32 5.33 7.10
CA LEU A 150 -18.50 4.39 5.98
C LEU A 150 -19.57 3.38 6.38
N ASP A 151 -20.07 2.59 5.43
CA ASP A 151 -20.81 1.40 5.83
C ASP A 151 -19.85 0.30 6.35
N ASP A 152 -20.34 -0.58 7.23
CA ASP A 152 -19.52 -1.64 7.85
C ASP A 152 -18.76 -2.50 6.83
N ALA A 153 -19.36 -2.75 5.65
CA ALA A 153 -18.74 -3.58 4.62
C ALA A 153 -17.58 -2.84 3.93
N GLU A 154 -17.74 -1.54 3.67
CA GLU A 154 -16.72 -0.67 3.12
C GLU A 154 -15.58 -0.42 4.11
N ALA A 155 -15.88 -0.21 5.40
CA ALA A 155 -14.89 -0.10 6.46
C ALA A 155 -14.03 -1.37 6.57
N LYS A 156 -14.66 -2.55 6.64
CA LYS A 156 -13.96 -3.85 6.65
C LYS A 156 -13.12 -4.07 5.39
N THR A 157 -13.63 -3.64 4.24
CA THR A 157 -12.89 -3.72 2.97
C THR A 157 -11.66 -2.81 3.01
N LEU A 158 -11.77 -1.58 3.51
CA LEU A 158 -10.64 -0.68 3.67
C LEU A 158 -9.59 -1.28 4.61
N LEU A 159 -9.98 -1.77 5.78
CA LEU A 159 -9.08 -2.32 6.80
C LEU A 159 -8.32 -3.54 6.26
N SER A 160 -9.03 -4.48 5.61
CA SER A 160 -8.39 -5.66 5.00
C SER A 160 -7.42 -5.32 3.86
N ARG A 161 -7.64 -4.17 3.20
CA ARG A 161 -6.77 -3.67 2.14
C ARG A 161 -5.70 -2.70 2.64
N ALA A 162 -5.75 -2.26 3.88
CA ALA A 162 -4.78 -1.31 4.42
C ALA A 162 -3.40 -1.97 4.60
N VAL A 163 -2.38 -1.14 4.73
CA VAL A 163 -1.04 -1.56 5.14
C VAL A 163 -0.75 -0.96 6.51
N TYR A 164 -0.29 -1.82 7.41
CA TYR A 164 -0.03 -1.50 8.81
C TYR A 164 1.48 -1.44 9.00
N LEU A 165 2.05 -0.24 9.11
CA LEU A 165 3.48 -0.04 9.35
C LEU A 165 3.76 -0.02 10.84
N ILE A 166 4.75 -0.80 11.30
CA ILE A 166 5.08 -0.95 12.72
C ILE A 166 6.59 -0.86 12.93
N ASN A 167 7.02 0.05 13.79
CA ASN A 167 8.41 0.13 14.29
C ASN A 167 8.42 0.41 15.79
N ILE A 168 8.79 -0.58 16.61
CA ILE A 168 8.76 -0.48 18.07
C ILE A 168 9.80 -1.43 18.68
N GLY A 169 10.21 -1.21 19.93
CA GLY A 169 11.16 -2.08 20.65
C GLY A 169 12.48 -1.40 21.01
N SER A 170 12.94 -0.45 20.19
CA SER A 170 14.23 0.25 20.41
C SER A 170 14.31 0.91 21.79
N ASN A 171 13.24 1.60 22.19
CA ASN A 171 13.18 2.28 23.48
C ASN A 171 13.20 1.32 24.66
N ASP A 172 12.57 0.15 24.54
CA ASP A 172 12.52 -0.85 25.62
C ASP A 172 13.93 -1.33 26.01
N TYR A 173 14.86 -1.37 25.05
CA TYR A 173 16.25 -1.77 25.27
C TYR A 173 17.19 -0.60 25.59
N VAL A 174 16.97 0.59 25.04
CA VAL A 174 17.84 1.76 25.28
C VAL A 174 17.57 2.40 26.65
N VAL A 175 16.30 2.49 27.06
CA VAL A 175 15.92 3.17 28.31
C VAL A 175 16.65 2.60 29.54
N PRO A 176 16.74 1.27 29.75
CA PRO A 176 17.46 0.70 30.88
C PRO A 176 18.91 1.20 31.05
N PHE A 177 19.63 1.42 29.95
CA PHE A 177 21.02 1.91 29.99
C PHE A 177 21.12 3.41 30.22
N THR A 178 20.12 4.19 29.78
CA THR A 178 20.09 5.65 30.01
C THR A 178 19.58 6.05 31.38
N ARG A 179 18.79 5.19 32.04
CA ARG A 179 18.24 5.42 33.40
C ARG A 179 18.94 4.64 34.51
N ASN A 180 20.02 3.92 34.20
CA ASN A 180 20.72 3.05 35.14
C ASN A 180 19.77 2.07 35.87
N SER A 181 18.91 1.40 35.10
CA SER A 181 17.90 0.49 35.61
C SER A 181 18.50 -0.85 36.07
N SER A 182 17.93 -1.45 37.10
CA SER A 182 18.26 -2.81 37.57
C SER A 182 17.47 -3.91 36.84
N ILE A 183 16.75 -3.61 35.75
CA ILE A 183 15.87 -4.58 35.08
C ILE A 183 16.62 -5.86 34.65
N PHE A 184 17.85 -5.73 34.16
CA PHE A 184 18.70 -6.85 33.76
C PHE A 184 19.35 -7.60 34.94
N GLN A 185 19.05 -7.21 36.18
CA GLN A 185 19.33 -8.02 37.38
C GLN A 185 18.13 -8.91 37.73
N SER A 186 16.92 -8.53 37.32
CA SER A 186 15.67 -9.25 37.58
C SER A 186 15.30 -10.20 36.45
N TYR A 187 15.71 -9.89 35.21
CA TYR A 187 15.42 -10.67 34.01
C TYR A 187 16.70 -10.87 33.20
N SER A 188 16.83 -12.05 32.60
CA SER A 188 17.79 -12.27 31.51
C SER A 188 17.47 -11.39 30.29
N GLN A 189 18.43 -11.25 29.38
CA GLN A 189 18.19 -10.49 28.14
C GLN A 189 17.12 -11.15 27.28
N GLU A 190 17.12 -12.48 27.23
CA GLU A 190 16.16 -13.30 26.51
C GLU A 190 14.75 -13.13 27.08
N GLU A 191 14.55 -13.28 28.40
CA GLU A 191 13.23 -13.09 29.03
C GLU A 191 12.68 -11.67 28.79
N TYR A 192 13.53 -10.65 28.84
CA TYR A 192 13.10 -9.28 28.59
C TYR A 192 12.78 -9.04 27.11
N VAL A 193 13.51 -9.67 26.17
CA VAL A 193 13.17 -9.65 24.74
C VAL A 193 11.83 -10.34 24.49
N ASP A 194 11.58 -11.47 25.13
CA ASP A 194 10.31 -12.21 25.02
C ASP A 194 9.13 -11.34 25.47
N MET A 195 9.26 -10.62 26.60
CA MET A 195 8.22 -9.67 27.04
C MET A 195 7.89 -8.59 26.00
N VAL A 196 8.91 -8.03 25.34
CA VAL A 196 8.75 -7.01 24.29
C VAL A 196 8.05 -7.62 23.06
N ILE A 197 8.50 -8.79 22.63
CA ILE A 197 7.96 -9.50 21.46
C ILE A 197 6.53 -9.97 21.71
N ASP A 198 6.20 -10.44 22.91
CA ASP A 198 4.85 -10.86 23.29
C ASP A 198 3.85 -9.70 23.21
N ASN A 199 4.22 -8.52 23.73
CA ASN A 199 3.36 -7.34 23.63
C ASN A 199 3.18 -6.87 22.19
N LEU A 200 4.24 -6.91 21.36
CA LEU A 200 4.14 -6.63 19.93
C LEU A 200 3.23 -7.65 19.22
N THR A 201 3.42 -8.93 19.50
CA THR A 201 2.61 -10.04 18.95
C THR A 201 1.14 -9.88 19.31
N PHE A 202 0.84 -9.53 20.56
CA PHE A 202 -0.51 -9.23 21.00
C PHE A 202 -1.15 -8.12 20.15
N VAL A 203 -0.45 -7.00 19.96
CA VAL A 203 -0.99 -5.89 19.16
C VAL A 203 -1.19 -6.28 17.68
N ILE A 204 -0.27 -7.06 17.10
CA ILE A 204 -0.44 -7.58 15.73
C ILE A 204 -1.71 -8.44 15.63
N LYS A 205 -1.92 -9.36 16.58
CA LYS A 205 -3.11 -10.21 16.62
C LYS A 205 -4.39 -9.39 16.75
N GLU A 206 -4.39 -8.39 17.63
CA GLU A 206 -5.56 -7.51 17.80
C GLU A 206 -5.87 -6.72 16.52
N ILE A 207 -4.87 -6.16 15.84
CA ILE A 207 -5.08 -5.48 14.54
C ILE A 207 -5.61 -6.46 13.48
N TYR A 208 -5.13 -7.71 13.49
CA TYR A 208 -5.59 -8.75 12.58
C TYR A 208 -7.06 -9.11 12.83
N GLU A 209 -7.50 -9.19 14.09
CA GLU A 209 -8.91 -9.41 14.45
C GLU A 209 -9.82 -8.28 13.95
N GLU A 210 -9.34 -7.03 13.96
CA GLU A 210 -10.05 -5.88 13.35
C GLU A 210 -10.02 -5.90 11.80
N GLY A 211 -9.46 -6.94 11.18
CA GLY A 211 -9.45 -7.14 9.74
C GLY A 211 -8.12 -6.82 9.05
N GLY A 212 -7.09 -6.41 9.76
CA GLY A 212 -5.77 -6.12 9.18
C GLY A 212 -5.11 -7.36 8.56
N ARG A 213 -4.51 -7.22 7.38
CA ARG A 213 -3.91 -8.37 6.65
C ARG A 213 -2.47 -8.15 6.18
N LYS A 214 -2.02 -6.92 6.01
CA LYS A 214 -0.72 -6.60 5.39
C LYS A 214 0.11 -5.73 6.32
N PHE A 215 1.20 -6.28 6.85
CA PHE A 215 1.98 -5.65 7.91
C PHE A 215 3.41 -5.38 7.43
N GLY A 216 3.89 -4.14 7.58
CA GLY A 216 5.26 -3.74 7.27
C GLY A 216 6.04 -3.44 8.55
N PHE A 217 7.22 -4.02 8.70
CA PHE A 217 8.07 -3.90 9.87
C PHE A 217 9.46 -3.39 9.52
N LEU A 218 10.03 -2.62 10.43
CA LEU A 218 11.48 -2.52 10.57
C LEU A 218 11.92 -3.55 11.61
N ASN A 219 12.94 -4.34 11.31
CA ASN A 219 13.71 -4.93 12.41
C ASN A 219 14.52 -3.83 13.12
N LEU A 220 15.08 -4.13 14.30
CA LEU A 220 15.87 -3.16 15.03
C LEU A 220 17.22 -2.90 14.35
N ALA A 221 17.55 -1.62 14.25
CA ALA A 221 18.87 -1.15 13.87
C ALA A 221 19.96 -1.61 14.87
N PRO A 222 21.27 -1.53 14.53
CA PRO A 222 22.35 -1.81 15.46
C PRO A 222 22.42 -0.74 16.57
N LEU A 223 21.59 -0.88 17.61
CA LEU A 223 21.38 0.14 18.64
C LEU A 223 22.68 0.55 19.35
N GLY A 224 23.60 -0.39 19.56
CA GLY A 224 24.90 -0.12 20.14
C GLY A 224 25.82 0.74 19.27
N CYS A 225 25.57 0.80 17.96
CA CYS A 225 26.38 1.55 17.00
C CYS A 225 25.80 2.92 16.63
N LEU A 226 24.61 3.27 17.13
CA LEU A 226 24.07 4.62 17.05
C LEU A 226 24.99 5.60 17.80
N PRO A 227 25.00 6.90 17.46
CA PRO A 227 25.79 7.90 18.20
C PRO A 227 25.57 7.84 19.72
N LEU A 228 24.31 7.70 20.17
CA LEU A 228 23.96 7.49 21.58
C LEU A 228 24.61 6.22 22.16
N GLY A 229 24.50 5.08 21.47
CA GLY A 229 25.07 3.81 21.91
C GLY A 229 26.59 3.88 22.08
N ARG A 230 27.28 4.56 21.16
CA ARG A 230 28.72 4.82 21.23
C ARG A 230 29.09 5.75 22.38
N ALA A 231 28.31 6.80 22.60
CA ALA A 231 28.53 7.73 23.72
C ALA A 231 28.35 7.06 25.09
N LEU A 232 27.43 6.09 25.21
CA LEU A 232 27.26 5.27 26.42
C LEU A 232 28.43 4.31 26.69
N ASN A 233 29.27 4.02 25.70
CA ASN A 233 30.44 3.16 25.84
C ASN A 233 31.68 3.98 26.28
N SER A 234 31.54 4.69 27.40
CA SER A 234 32.58 5.58 27.95
C SER A 234 33.90 4.84 28.15
N GLY A 235 34.95 5.27 27.44
CA GLY A 235 36.32 4.74 27.58
C GLY A 235 36.84 3.93 26.39
N LYS A 236 36.02 3.63 25.38
CA LYS A 236 36.48 2.93 24.16
C LYS A 236 36.07 3.69 22.89
N THR A 237 37.01 4.47 22.35
CA THR A 237 36.82 5.20 21.10
C THR A 237 36.58 4.24 19.92
N ASN A 238 35.60 4.56 19.08
CA ASN A 238 35.11 3.87 17.90
C ASN A 238 34.38 2.53 18.12
N GLU A 239 34.11 2.13 19.36
CA GLU A 239 33.41 0.86 19.64
C GLU A 239 31.91 1.06 19.89
N CYS A 240 31.09 0.18 19.30
CA CYS A 240 29.67 0.07 19.61
C CYS A 240 29.46 -0.50 21.01
N LYS A 241 28.36 -0.14 21.68
CA LYS A 241 27.97 -0.75 22.96
C LYS A 241 27.48 -2.18 22.75
N HIS A 242 28.28 -3.15 23.19
CA HIS A 242 28.07 -4.58 22.91
C HIS A 242 26.71 -5.10 23.42
N GLU A 243 26.27 -4.68 24.60
CA GLU A 243 25.03 -5.17 25.22
C GLU A 243 23.79 -4.73 24.44
N LEU A 244 23.77 -3.50 23.92
CA LEU A 244 22.70 -3.02 23.05
C LEU A 244 22.71 -3.76 21.71
N THR A 245 23.88 -4.02 21.14
CA THR A 245 24.01 -4.81 19.91
C THR A 245 23.50 -6.24 20.09
N ALA A 246 23.75 -6.86 21.24
CA ALA A 246 23.24 -8.20 21.56
C ALA A 246 21.71 -8.22 21.63
N LEU A 247 21.10 -7.25 22.34
CA LEU A 247 19.64 -7.11 22.44
C LEU A 247 18.98 -6.88 21.08
N SER A 248 19.56 -6.04 20.21
CA SER A 248 19.07 -5.86 18.83
C SER A 248 19.03 -7.17 18.06
N LYS A 249 20.08 -8.00 18.17
CA LYS A 249 20.16 -9.29 17.47
C LYS A 249 19.16 -10.31 18.01
N LEU A 250 19.00 -10.38 19.33
CA LEU A 250 18.01 -11.25 19.98
C LEU A 250 16.59 -10.87 19.54
N HIS A 251 16.25 -9.59 19.61
CA HIS A 251 14.94 -9.09 19.15
C HIS A 251 14.70 -9.40 17.68
N ASN A 252 15.66 -9.13 16.80
CA ASN A 252 15.49 -9.35 15.36
C ASN A 252 15.25 -10.82 15.03
N LYS A 253 15.94 -11.73 15.73
CA LYS A 253 15.71 -13.16 15.61
C LYS A 253 14.30 -13.54 16.06
N ALA A 254 13.91 -13.14 17.27
CA ALA A 254 12.60 -13.45 17.84
C ALA A 254 11.44 -12.88 17.00
N LEU A 255 11.56 -11.63 16.53
CA LEU A 255 10.57 -11.01 15.65
C LEU A 255 10.41 -11.79 14.34
N SER A 256 11.52 -12.19 13.70
CA SER A 256 11.46 -12.98 12.47
C SER A 256 10.76 -14.33 12.69
N GLU A 257 11.04 -15.02 13.79
CA GLU A 257 10.42 -16.30 14.13
C GLU A 257 8.91 -16.14 14.38
N VAL A 258 8.52 -15.11 15.15
CA VAL A 258 7.11 -14.81 15.41
C VAL A 258 6.34 -14.47 14.13
N LEU A 259 6.89 -13.62 13.25
CA LEU A 259 6.20 -13.24 12.02
C LEU A 259 5.99 -14.43 11.08
N GLN A 260 6.96 -15.35 11.00
CA GLN A 260 6.80 -16.61 10.26
C GLN A 260 5.71 -17.49 10.88
N ASN A 261 5.65 -17.60 12.20
CA ASN A 261 4.60 -18.36 12.88
C ASN A 261 3.22 -17.74 12.63
N LEU A 262 3.09 -16.42 12.72
CA LEU A 262 1.83 -15.72 12.44
C LEU A 262 1.36 -15.91 10.99
N GLU A 263 2.26 -15.92 10.01
CA GLU A 263 1.89 -16.21 8.60
C GLU A 263 1.37 -17.64 8.42
N ASN A 264 1.90 -18.60 9.18
CA ASN A 264 1.42 -20.00 9.16
C ASN A 264 0.09 -20.19 9.91
N GLU A 265 -0.13 -19.45 10.99
CA GLU A 265 -1.30 -19.57 11.86
C GLU A 265 -2.51 -18.76 11.37
N LEU A 266 -2.28 -17.56 10.82
CA LEU A 266 -3.31 -16.57 10.53
C LEU A 266 -3.61 -16.48 9.04
N ASN A 267 -4.78 -16.95 8.63
CA ASN A 267 -5.17 -16.98 7.22
C ASN A 267 -5.18 -15.58 6.57
N GLY A 268 -4.36 -15.42 5.53
CA GLY A 268 -4.25 -14.17 4.79
C GLY A 268 -3.41 -13.10 5.49
N PHE A 269 -2.78 -13.40 6.62
CA PHE A 269 -1.72 -12.57 7.19
C PHE A 269 -0.53 -12.55 6.24
N ARG A 270 -0.03 -11.37 5.95
CA ARG A 270 1.18 -11.15 5.15
C ARG A 270 2.01 -10.11 5.86
N TYR A 271 3.31 -10.36 5.93
CA TYR A 271 4.25 -9.42 6.49
C TYR A 271 5.38 -9.09 5.52
N SER A 272 6.00 -7.95 5.77
CA SER A 272 7.20 -7.46 5.12
C SER A 272 8.09 -6.96 6.25
N ILE A 273 9.31 -7.47 6.36
CA ILE A 273 10.29 -7.02 7.35
C ILE A 273 11.54 -6.55 6.62
N ALA A 274 11.91 -5.28 6.84
CA ALA A 274 13.15 -4.72 6.34
C ALA A 274 14.29 -4.99 7.33
N ASP A 275 15.44 -5.40 6.80
CA ASP A 275 16.66 -5.59 7.58
C ASP A 275 17.37 -4.25 7.83
N THR A 276 16.71 -3.39 8.61
CA THR A 276 17.23 -2.11 9.09
C THR A 276 18.59 -2.25 9.75
N TYR A 277 18.86 -3.39 10.40
CA TYR A 277 20.16 -3.67 11.00
C TYR A 277 21.27 -3.59 9.95
N THR A 278 21.13 -4.35 8.86
CA THR A 278 22.10 -4.37 7.76
C THR A 278 22.09 -3.07 6.98
N ILE A 279 20.90 -2.53 6.65
CA ILE A 279 20.74 -1.27 5.94
C ILE A 279 21.53 -0.15 6.62
N LEU A 280 21.32 0.05 7.93
CA LEU A 280 21.99 1.11 8.66
C LEU A 280 23.48 0.80 8.87
N SER A 281 23.85 -0.43 9.20
CA SER A 281 25.26 -0.82 9.37
C SER A 281 26.11 -0.51 8.13
N GLU A 282 25.56 -0.75 6.94
CA GLU A 282 26.21 -0.43 5.67
C GLU A 282 26.43 1.08 5.47
N ARG A 283 25.46 1.93 5.84
CA ARG A 283 25.62 3.40 5.78
C ARG A 283 26.63 3.91 6.80
N ILE A 284 26.64 3.32 7.99
CA ILE A 284 27.57 3.67 9.06
C ILE A 284 29.01 3.35 8.63
N ASN A 285 29.24 2.15 8.09
CA ASN A 285 30.58 1.64 7.79
C ASN A 285 31.10 2.10 6.42
N ASN A 286 30.22 2.38 5.46
CA ASN A 286 30.57 2.78 4.10
C ASN A 286 29.82 4.07 3.66
N PRO A 287 29.87 5.18 4.42
CA PRO A 287 29.01 6.34 4.20
C PRO A 287 29.15 6.92 2.78
N LEU A 288 30.38 7.01 2.26
CA LEU A 288 30.66 7.56 0.93
C LEU A 288 29.97 6.76 -0.18
N LYS A 289 29.86 5.43 -0.05
CA LYS A 289 29.17 4.55 -1.01
C LYS A 289 27.69 4.92 -1.15
N TYR A 290 27.08 5.38 -0.05
CA TYR A 290 25.67 5.76 0.02
C TYR A 290 25.47 7.28 -0.06
N GLY A 291 26.53 8.02 -0.42
CA GLY A 291 26.49 9.46 -0.64
C GLY A 291 26.54 10.30 0.63
N PHE A 292 26.94 9.75 1.77
CA PHE A 292 27.19 10.48 3.03
C PHE A 292 28.69 10.71 3.22
N LYS A 293 29.07 11.77 3.92
CA LYS A 293 30.44 11.96 4.41
C LYS A 293 30.62 11.34 5.79
N GLU A 294 29.60 11.44 6.64
CA GLU A 294 29.68 11.03 8.04
C GLU A 294 28.67 9.94 8.40
N GLY A 295 29.19 8.78 8.80
CA GLY A 295 28.38 7.62 9.18
C GLY A 295 28.24 7.39 10.69
N ASN A 296 29.18 7.89 11.50
CA ASN A 296 29.27 7.56 12.94
C ASN A 296 28.97 8.74 13.87
N ILE A 297 29.01 9.96 13.36
CA ILE A 297 28.80 11.20 14.13
C ILE A 297 27.44 11.76 13.73
N ALA A 298 26.67 12.29 14.68
CA ALA A 298 25.39 12.95 14.38
C ALA A 298 25.61 14.36 13.80
N CYS A 299 24.65 14.86 13.01
CA CYS A 299 24.67 16.26 12.60
C CYS A 299 24.47 17.19 13.81
N CYS A 300 23.51 16.85 14.67
CA CYS A 300 23.04 17.65 15.79
C CYS A 300 23.24 16.97 17.15
N GLY A 301 23.95 17.62 18.07
CA GLY A 301 24.20 17.11 19.42
C GLY A 301 25.51 17.63 20.01
N ILE A 302 25.98 17.02 21.10
CA ILE A 302 27.27 17.34 21.73
C ILE A 302 28.01 16.09 22.21
N GLY A 303 29.27 16.28 22.61
CA GLY A 303 30.10 15.23 23.19
C GLY A 303 30.58 14.21 22.15
N PRO A 304 31.12 13.06 22.60
CA PRO A 304 31.60 12.02 21.70
C PRO A 304 30.51 11.58 20.71
N TYR A 305 30.86 11.54 19.42
CA TYR A 305 29.94 11.23 18.30
C TYR A 305 28.75 12.17 18.16
N LYS A 306 28.73 13.30 18.90
CA LYS A 306 27.53 14.10 19.12
C LYS A 306 26.38 13.26 19.69
N GLY A 307 26.71 12.23 20.48
CA GLY A 307 25.76 11.24 21.01
C GLY A 307 25.06 11.64 22.31
N ILE A 308 25.34 12.83 22.86
CA ILE A 308 24.62 13.35 24.04
C ILE A 308 23.38 14.12 23.58
N ASN A 309 22.23 13.73 24.12
CA ASN A 309 20.91 14.18 23.69
C ASN A 309 20.62 15.65 24.05
N SER A 310 20.98 16.57 23.15
CA SER A 310 20.94 18.03 23.36
C SER A 310 20.36 18.82 22.19
N CYS A 311 20.12 18.16 21.05
CA CYS A 311 19.71 18.82 19.81
C CYS A 311 18.52 19.77 20.00
N GLY A 312 18.64 21.00 19.49
CA GLY A 312 17.61 22.04 19.54
C GLY A 312 17.54 22.84 20.84
N GLY A 313 18.33 22.49 21.86
CA GLY A 313 18.52 23.30 23.07
C GLY A 313 17.27 23.48 23.95
N LYS A 314 16.23 22.69 23.72
CA LYS A 314 14.99 22.65 24.51
C LYS A 314 14.97 21.53 25.56
N ARG A 315 15.95 20.63 25.51
CA ARG A 315 16.11 19.50 26.43
C ARG A 315 16.83 19.94 27.70
N SER A 316 17.13 18.99 28.59
CA SER A 316 17.85 19.27 29.84
C SER A 316 19.20 19.96 29.62
N ILE A 317 19.87 19.63 28.51
CA ILE A 317 21.09 20.29 28.05
C ILE A 317 20.71 21.27 26.93
N LYS A 318 21.12 22.54 27.08
CA LYS A 318 20.72 23.61 26.17
C LYS A 318 21.71 23.82 25.03
N GLU A 319 22.98 23.54 25.29
CA GLU A 319 24.07 23.67 24.33
C GLU A 319 23.99 22.52 23.33
N TYR A 320 24.03 22.84 22.03
CA TYR A 320 24.14 21.87 20.96
C TYR A 320 24.98 22.40 19.81
N GLU A 321 25.63 21.49 19.09
CA GLU A 321 26.25 21.78 17.81
C GLU A 321 25.34 21.26 16.70
N LEU A 322 25.25 21.99 15.59
CA LEU A 322 24.53 21.61 14.38
C LEU A 322 25.52 21.62 13.21
N CYS A 323 25.41 20.64 12.31
CA CYS A 323 26.22 20.61 11.10
C CYS A 323 25.69 21.59 10.05
N GLU A 324 26.53 22.01 9.09
CA GLU A 324 26.09 22.92 8.02
C GLU A 324 25.16 22.25 7.00
N ASN A 325 25.30 20.94 6.78
CA ASN A 325 24.53 20.20 5.79
C ASN A 325 24.17 18.79 6.27
N ALA A 326 22.94 18.61 6.75
CA ALA A 326 22.47 17.31 7.24
C ALA A 326 22.49 16.21 6.17
N SER A 327 22.39 16.54 4.87
CA SER A 327 22.46 15.52 3.79
C SER A 327 23.82 14.85 3.64
N GLU A 328 24.85 15.33 4.35
CA GLU A 328 26.17 14.69 4.43
C GLU A 328 26.28 13.68 5.57
N TYR A 329 25.27 13.61 6.46
CA TYR A 329 25.26 12.77 7.64
C TYR A 329 24.20 11.66 7.53
N VAL A 330 24.52 10.48 8.06
CA VAL A 330 23.53 9.39 8.22
C VAL A 330 22.53 9.72 9.32
N PHE A 331 23.00 10.31 10.42
CA PHE A 331 22.21 10.63 11.61
C PHE A 331 21.97 12.13 11.74
N PHE A 332 20.71 12.50 11.91
CA PHE A 332 20.35 13.89 12.21
C PHE A 332 20.69 14.23 13.65
N ASP A 333 20.27 13.39 14.60
CA ASP A 333 20.59 13.54 16.02
C ASP A 333 21.22 12.25 16.59
N THR A 334 21.25 12.12 17.91
CA THR A 334 21.90 11.00 18.62
C THR A 334 21.39 9.59 18.24
N VAL A 335 20.20 9.49 17.64
CA VAL A 335 19.52 8.22 17.34
C VAL A 335 18.93 8.23 15.94
N HIS A 336 18.37 9.36 15.49
CA HIS A 336 17.46 9.39 14.35
C HIS A 336 18.19 9.65 13.03
N PRO A 337 17.79 8.98 11.92
CA PRO A 337 18.36 9.23 10.61
C PRO A 337 18.00 10.60 10.04
N THR A 338 18.83 11.09 9.13
CA THR A 338 18.51 12.26 8.31
C THR A 338 17.41 11.95 7.30
N GLU A 339 16.78 12.97 6.73
CA GLU A 339 15.77 12.84 5.67
C GLU A 339 16.31 11.98 4.52
N LYS A 340 17.55 12.24 4.10
CA LYS A 340 18.21 11.49 3.03
C LYS A 340 18.40 10.01 3.39
N ALA A 341 18.75 9.70 4.63
CA ALA A 341 18.83 8.32 5.08
C ALA A 341 17.45 7.66 5.15
N ASN A 342 16.44 8.37 5.68
CA ASN A 342 15.05 7.91 5.71
C ASN A 342 14.51 7.63 4.30
N GLN A 343 14.84 8.46 3.31
CA GLN A 343 14.50 8.22 1.91
C GLN A 343 15.06 6.89 1.42
N GLN A 344 16.38 6.66 1.61
CA GLN A 344 17.01 5.40 1.19
C GLN A 344 16.40 4.18 1.88
N PHE A 345 16.01 4.32 3.15
CA PHE A 345 15.39 3.22 3.90
C PHE A 345 14.00 2.93 3.34
N ALA A 346 13.21 3.98 3.09
CA ALA A 346 11.89 3.85 2.47
C ALA A 346 11.94 3.26 1.06
N GLU A 347 12.93 3.62 0.23
CA GLU A 347 13.12 3.06 -1.11
C GLU A 347 13.38 1.53 -1.06
N LEU A 348 14.21 1.10 -0.10
CA LEU A 348 14.48 -0.32 0.15
C LEU A 348 13.24 -1.03 0.73
N MET A 349 12.49 -0.38 1.62
CA MET A 349 11.22 -0.93 2.10
C MET A 349 10.18 -1.07 0.97
N TRP A 350 10.16 -0.11 0.05
CA TRP A 350 9.19 -0.08 -1.02
C TRP A 350 9.45 -1.16 -2.06
N SER A 351 10.70 -1.27 -2.53
CA SER A 351 11.04 -2.09 -3.69
C SER A 351 12.40 -2.78 -3.61
N GLY A 352 12.96 -2.93 -2.40
CA GLY A 352 14.20 -3.65 -2.15
C GLY A 352 14.12 -5.13 -2.54
N THR A 353 15.30 -5.71 -2.65
CA THR A 353 15.51 -7.12 -3.00
C THR A 353 15.38 -8.04 -1.76
N PRO A 354 15.14 -9.35 -1.95
CA PRO A 354 14.90 -10.30 -0.85
C PRO A 354 15.99 -10.42 0.21
N ASP A 355 17.22 -9.99 -0.09
CA ASP A 355 18.34 -9.94 0.85
C ASP A 355 18.22 -8.81 1.89
N ILE A 356 17.39 -7.79 1.63
CA ILE A 356 17.20 -6.62 2.49
C ILE A 356 15.77 -6.51 3.00
N ILE A 357 14.80 -7.10 2.31
CA ILE A 357 13.39 -7.06 2.70
C ILE A 357 12.66 -8.33 2.27
N GLY A 358 11.89 -8.93 3.17
CA GLY A 358 11.13 -10.13 2.84
C GLY A 358 9.99 -10.43 3.80
N PRO A 359 9.15 -11.45 3.51
CA PRO A 359 9.07 -12.16 2.23
C PRO A 359 8.46 -11.29 1.10
N TYR A 360 7.80 -10.19 1.43
CA TYR A 360 7.28 -9.20 0.48
C TYR A 360 7.96 -7.84 0.68
N ASN A 361 7.96 -6.99 -0.34
CA ASN A 361 8.22 -5.55 -0.20
C ASN A 361 6.90 -4.77 -0.14
N LEU A 362 6.92 -3.52 0.30
CA LEU A 362 5.69 -2.75 0.51
C LEU A 362 4.94 -2.42 -0.79
N LYS A 363 5.64 -2.31 -1.92
CA LYS A 363 4.99 -2.13 -3.23
C LYS A 363 4.06 -3.30 -3.57
N ALA A 364 4.40 -4.52 -3.18
CA ALA A 364 3.52 -5.68 -3.36
C ALA A 364 2.22 -5.58 -2.54
N PHE A 365 2.20 -4.78 -1.47
CA PHE A 365 1.01 -4.56 -0.65
C PHE A 365 0.11 -3.43 -1.14
N THR A 366 0.61 -2.51 -1.96
CA THR A 366 -0.13 -1.32 -2.41
C THR A 366 -0.73 -1.46 -3.80
N LEU A 367 -0.28 -2.45 -4.59
CA LEU A 367 -0.89 -2.76 -5.88
C LEU A 367 -2.24 -3.47 -5.68
N PRO A 368 -3.28 -3.16 -6.48
CA PRO A 368 -4.46 -4.01 -6.55
C PRO A 368 -4.00 -5.42 -6.90
N PHE A 369 -4.55 -6.45 -6.26
CA PHE A 369 -4.19 -7.84 -6.51
C PHE A 369 -4.34 -8.20 -8.00
N ILE A 370 -3.26 -7.99 -8.76
CA ILE A 370 -2.90 -8.85 -9.87
C ILE A 370 -2.37 -10.10 -9.19
N THR A 371 -2.95 -11.26 -9.50
CA THR A 371 -2.37 -12.55 -9.11
C THR A 371 -0.85 -12.55 -9.35
N PRO A 372 -0.03 -13.13 -8.46
CA PRO A 372 1.42 -13.08 -8.57
C PRO A 372 1.87 -13.89 -9.80
N LEU A 373 1.97 -13.23 -10.94
CA LEU A 373 2.60 -13.76 -12.16
C LEU A 373 3.52 -12.73 -12.82
N LEU A 374 3.80 -11.61 -12.16
CA LEU A 374 4.67 -10.56 -12.67
C LEU A 374 5.74 -10.17 -11.64
N TYR A 375 6.64 -11.12 -11.37
CA TYR A 375 8.05 -10.83 -11.14
C TYR A 375 8.86 -11.74 -12.07
N PRO A 376 9.41 -11.23 -13.19
CA PRO A 376 10.38 -11.99 -13.97
C PRO A 376 11.70 -11.97 -13.19
N GLY A 377 11.84 -12.86 -12.21
CA GLY A 377 13.03 -12.87 -11.38
C GLY A 377 13.18 -13.99 -10.38
N TYR A 378 12.41 -15.08 -10.43
CA TYR A 378 12.64 -16.25 -9.58
C TYR A 378 12.10 -17.54 -10.22
N TYR A 379 12.70 -17.95 -11.33
CA TYR A 379 12.67 -19.35 -11.76
C TYR A 379 14.03 -19.66 -12.38
N GLN A 380 14.96 -20.15 -11.55
CA GLN A 380 16.12 -20.87 -12.06
C GLN A 380 15.60 -22.08 -12.82
N TYR A 381 15.89 -22.09 -14.13
CA TYR A 381 15.87 -23.29 -14.94
C TYR A 381 16.99 -24.21 -14.46
N THR A 382 16.63 -25.23 -13.70
CA THR A 382 17.45 -26.43 -13.56
C THR A 382 16.55 -27.64 -13.71
N ASP A 383 16.78 -28.33 -14.83
CA ASP A 383 16.45 -29.71 -15.17
C ASP A 383 15.10 -30.30 -14.74
N GLY A 384 14.30 -30.56 -15.77
CA GLY A 384 13.69 -31.86 -16.04
C GLY A 384 13.13 -32.65 -14.86
N THR A 385 11.79 -32.75 -14.85
CA THR A 385 10.92 -33.70 -14.17
C THR A 385 10.33 -33.27 -12.82
N ASN A 386 9.01 -33.52 -12.72
CA ASN A 386 8.08 -33.40 -11.59
C ASN A 386 7.34 -32.07 -11.38
N PHE A 387 6.13 -32.02 -11.94
CA PHE A 387 5.04 -31.12 -11.58
C PHE A 387 4.11 -31.82 -10.57
N ALA A 388 4.15 -31.39 -9.31
CA ALA A 388 3.13 -31.45 -8.27
C ALA A 388 3.74 -30.72 -7.06
N SER A 389 3.14 -29.78 -6.33
CA SER A 389 1.75 -29.36 -6.18
C SER A 389 1.72 -28.12 -5.25
N ALA A 390 0.59 -27.42 -5.27
CA ALA A 390 0.11 -26.40 -4.30
C ALA A 390 0.43 -24.92 -4.61
N GLY A 391 -0.60 -24.21 -5.10
CA GLY A 391 -0.63 -22.75 -5.17
C GLY A 391 -1.30 -22.13 -6.41
N ALA A 392 -1.48 -22.90 -7.49
CA ALA A 392 -2.01 -22.39 -8.78
C ALA A 392 -3.26 -23.14 -9.29
N GLY A 393 -3.97 -23.87 -8.42
CA GLY A 393 -5.07 -24.76 -8.81
C GLY A 393 -6.47 -24.15 -8.92
N ALA A 394 -6.66 -22.83 -8.83
CA ALA A 394 -8.02 -22.29 -8.69
C ALA A 394 -8.57 -21.47 -9.88
N LEU A 395 -7.74 -20.87 -10.75
CA LEU A 395 -8.27 -19.92 -11.76
C LEU A 395 -7.72 -20.05 -13.20
N VAL A 396 -6.73 -20.90 -13.45
CA VAL A 396 -6.18 -21.12 -14.81
C VAL A 396 -6.68 -22.43 -15.45
N GLU A 397 -7.38 -23.28 -14.71
CA GLU A 397 -7.71 -24.62 -15.19
C GLU A 397 -9.01 -24.75 -16.00
N THR A 398 -9.80 -23.69 -16.22
CA THR A 398 -11.06 -23.84 -16.96
C THR A 398 -11.33 -22.75 -17.99
N ASN A 399 -11.91 -23.18 -19.13
CA ASN A 399 -12.64 -22.46 -20.19
C ASN A 399 -13.62 -21.36 -19.69
N GLN A 400 -13.73 -21.15 -18.39
CA GLN A 400 -14.61 -20.17 -17.78
C GLN A 400 -14.11 -18.73 -18.00
N GLY A 401 -12.80 -18.45 -18.04
CA GLY A 401 -12.30 -17.06 -18.15
C GLY A 401 -12.84 -16.28 -19.37
N PHE A 402 -12.69 -16.83 -20.57
CA PHE A 402 -13.18 -16.19 -21.80
C PHE A 402 -14.72 -16.20 -21.90
N VAL A 403 -15.36 -17.28 -21.44
CA VAL A 403 -16.83 -17.38 -21.40
C VAL A 403 -17.42 -16.39 -20.40
N ILE A 404 -16.73 -16.09 -19.30
CA ILE A 404 -17.08 -15.08 -18.31
C ILE A 404 -16.94 -13.69 -18.94
N GLU A 405 -15.86 -13.41 -19.67
CA GLU A 405 -15.65 -12.12 -20.34
C GLU A 405 -16.75 -11.82 -21.37
N LEU A 406 -17.03 -12.74 -22.29
CA LEU A 406 -18.11 -12.58 -23.28
C LEU A 406 -19.51 -12.51 -22.64
N LYS A 407 -19.77 -13.26 -21.55
CA LYS A 407 -21.01 -13.13 -20.78
C LYS A 407 -21.13 -11.76 -20.13
N THR A 408 -20.01 -11.21 -19.69
CA THR A 408 -19.91 -9.90 -19.04
C THR A 408 -20.15 -8.78 -20.06
N GLN A 409 -19.49 -8.81 -21.22
CA GLN A 409 -19.77 -7.92 -22.35
C GLN A 409 -21.23 -8.01 -22.78
N LEU A 410 -21.78 -9.21 -22.95
CA LEU A 410 -23.19 -9.39 -23.30
C LEU A 410 -24.16 -8.82 -22.25
N SER A 411 -23.81 -8.92 -20.96
CA SER A 411 -24.57 -8.30 -19.87
C SER A 411 -24.54 -6.78 -19.96
N TYR A 412 -23.38 -6.20 -20.28
CA TYR A 412 -23.24 -4.76 -20.48
C TYR A 412 -24.07 -4.25 -21.66
N PHE A 413 -23.98 -4.87 -22.84
CA PHE A 413 -24.74 -4.46 -24.02
C PHE A 413 -26.26 -4.57 -23.82
N LYS A 414 -26.74 -5.61 -23.12
CA LYS A 414 -28.17 -5.73 -22.76
C LYS A 414 -28.62 -4.64 -21.79
N ASN A 415 -27.79 -4.29 -20.81
CA ASN A 415 -28.09 -3.21 -19.89
C ASN A 415 -28.11 -1.86 -20.61
N PHE A 416 -27.17 -1.64 -21.52
CA PHE A 416 -27.12 -0.45 -22.36
C PHE A 416 -28.33 -0.34 -23.28
N GLU A 417 -28.68 -1.41 -24.00
CA GLU A 417 -29.89 -1.49 -24.84
C GLU A 417 -31.15 -1.15 -24.03
N ARG A 418 -31.31 -1.75 -22.85
CA ARG A 418 -32.45 -1.50 -21.95
C ARG A 418 -32.53 -0.04 -21.48
N LEU A 419 -31.39 0.59 -21.22
CA LEU A 419 -31.33 1.98 -20.74
C LEU A 419 -31.53 2.99 -21.86
N LEU A 420 -30.92 2.75 -23.03
CA LEU A 420 -31.11 3.57 -24.24
C LEU A 420 -32.53 3.50 -24.79
N SER A 421 -33.15 2.32 -24.77
CA SER A 421 -34.55 2.15 -25.19
C SER A 421 -35.52 3.02 -24.38
N LYS A 422 -35.14 3.41 -23.15
CA LYS A 422 -35.93 4.29 -22.28
C LYS A 422 -35.62 5.78 -22.44
N LYS A 423 -34.50 6.16 -23.05
CA LYS A 423 -34.00 7.55 -23.08
C LYS A 423 -33.80 8.13 -24.49
N LEU A 424 -33.57 7.31 -25.51
CA LEU A 424 -33.45 7.73 -26.90
C LEU A 424 -34.73 7.42 -27.67
N ASP A 425 -35.19 8.36 -28.49
CA ASP A 425 -36.32 8.18 -29.41
C ASP A 425 -35.85 8.07 -30.87
N ASP A 426 -34.70 7.41 -31.07
CA ASP A 426 -34.07 7.17 -32.37
C ASP A 426 -34.21 5.69 -32.75
N ALA A 427 -34.97 5.41 -33.81
CA ALA A 427 -35.26 4.06 -34.28
C ALA A 427 -34.05 3.36 -34.93
N GLU A 428 -33.14 4.12 -35.53
CA GLU A 428 -31.95 3.60 -36.19
C GLU A 428 -30.91 3.15 -35.16
N ALA A 429 -30.68 3.96 -34.13
CA ALA A 429 -29.80 3.61 -33.02
C ALA A 429 -30.30 2.37 -32.25
N LYS A 430 -31.61 2.28 -31.97
CA LYS A 430 -32.23 1.09 -31.36
C LYS A 430 -32.01 -0.16 -32.20
N THR A 431 -32.19 -0.06 -33.52
CA THR A 431 -31.99 -1.18 -34.44
C THR A 431 -30.54 -1.67 -34.47
N LEU A 432 -29.57 -0.75 -34.46
CA LEU A 432 -28.14 -1.09 -34.47
C LEU A 432 -27.69 -1.76 -33.15
N LEU A 433 -28.20 -1.31 -32.01
CA LEU A 433 -27.90 -1.91 -30.71
C LEU A 433 -28.44 -3.34 -30.57
N SER A 434 -29.68 -3.56 -31.01
CA SER A 434 -30.26 -4.90 -31.01
C SER A 434 -29.48 -5.85 -31.92
N LYS A 435 -28.98 -5.38 -33.07
CA LYS A 435 -28.08 -6.16 -33.93
C LYS A 435 -26.76 -6.51 -33.23
N ALA A 436 -26.10 -5.54 -32.59
CA ALA A 436 -24.85 -5.79 -31.86
C ALA A 436 -24.99 -6.81 -30.71
N VAL A 437 -26.12 -6.78 -29.98
CA VAL A 437 -26.44 -7.79 -28.94
C VAL A 437 -26.64 -9.18 -29.54
N ILE A 438 -27.23 -9.28 -30.74
CA ILE A 438 -27.38 -10.55 -31.47
C ILE A 438 -26.02 -11.09 -31.91
N ASP A 439 -25.13 -10.24 -32.39
CA ASP A 439 -23.81 -10.64 -32.89
C ASP A 439 -22.92 -11.17 -31.76
N LEU A 440 -22.89 -10.50 -30.59
CA LEU A 440 -22.14 -10.97 -29.41
C LEU A 440 -22.66 -12.32 -28.87
N LYS A 441 -23.98 -12.55 -28.88
CA LYS A 441 -24.55 -13.87 -28.54
C LYS A 441 -24.09 -14.94 -29.51
N THR A 442 -24.05 -14.60 -30.79
CA THR A 442 -23.65 -15.49 -31.88
C THR A 442 -22.16 -15.85 -31.75
N GLN A 443 -21.30 -14.87 -31.47
CA GLN A 443 -19.88 -15.09 -31.18
C GLN A 443 -19.65 -16.01 -29.96
N LEU A 444 -20.35 -15.76 -28.85
CA LEU A 444 -20.27 -16.61 -27.65
C LEU A 444 -20.72 -18.06 -27.93
N HIS A 445 -21.73 -18.24 -28.79
CA HIS A 445 -22.19 -19.56 -29.19
C HIS A 445 -21.14 -20.32 -30.01
N TYR A 446 -20.57 -19.69 -31.04
CA TYR A 446 -19.57 -20.33 -31.89
C TYR A 446 -18.26 -20.58 -31.14
N PHE A 447 -17.85 -19.68 -30.24
CA PHE A 447 -16.66 -19.90 -29.42
C PHE A 447 -16.81 -21.10 -28.47
N LYS A 448 -17.98 -21.24 -27.81
CA LYS A 448 -18.24 -22.43 -26.98
C LYS A 448 -18.17 -23.73 -27.77
N LYS A 449 -18.65 -23.73 -29.01
CA LYS A 449 -18.54 -24.87 -29.92
C LYS A 449 -17.08 -25.15 -30.29
N LEU A 450 -16.31 -24.11 -30.62
CA LEU A 450 -14.89 -24.22 -30.94
C LEU A 450 -14.08 -24.77 -29.76
N ALA A 451 -14.29 -24.25 -28.54
CA ALA A 451 -13.63 -24.73 -27.33
C ALA A 451 -13.94 -26.20 -27.04
N LYS A 452 -15.20 -26.62 -27.25
CA LYS A 452 -15.60 -28.03 -27.12
C LYS A 452 -14.90 -28.91 -28.17
N LEU A 453 -14.89 -28.47 -29.43
CA LEU A 453 -14.25 -29.19 -30.53
C LEU A 453 -12.73 -29.35 -30.29
N LEU A 454 -12.06 -28.28 -29.86
CA LEU A 454 -10.62 -28.29 -29.58
C LEU A 454 -10.26 -29.29 -28.48
N ARG A 455 -11.07 -29.38 -27.42
CA ARG A 455 -10.88 -30.38 -26.36
C ARG A 455 -11.04 -31.81 -26.87
N THR A 456 -12.02 -32.05 -27.73
CA THR A 456 -12.23 -33.37 -28.34
C THR A 456 -11.07 -33.77 -29.26
N LYS A 457 -10.48 -32.82 -29.98
CA LYS A 457 -9.45 -33.08 -31.00
C LYS A 457 -8.03 -33.10 -30.45
N LEU A 458 -7.72 -32.25 -29.46
CA LEU A 458 -6.37 -32.04 -28.93
C LEU A 458 -6.17 -32.64 -27.53
N GLY A 459 -7.23 -33.12 -26.88
CA GLY A 459 -7.22 -33.43 -25.46
C GLY A 459 -7.38 -32.17 -24.59
N ASP A 460 -7.86 -32.35 -23.37
CA ASP A 460 -8.27 -31.22 -22.51
C ASP A 460 -7.08 -30.32 -22.13
N GLU A 461 -5.91 -30.89 -21.86
CA GLU A 461 -4.70 -30.13 -21.49
C GLU A 461 -4.14 -29.26 -22.63
N GLU A 462 -4.01 -29.81 -23.84
CA GLU A 462 -3.48 -29.04 -24.97
C GLU A 462 -4.51 -28.01 -25.47
N ALA A 463 -5.79 -28.35 -25.42
CA ALA A 463 -6.87 -27.40 -25.71
C ALA A 463 -6.91 -26.25 -24.69
N LYS A 464 -6.74 -26.52 -23.39
CA LYS A 464 -6.63 -25.49 -22.34
C LYS A 464 -5.46 -24.56 -22.62
N LYS A 465 -4.26 -25.08 -22.92
CA LYS A 465 -3.08 -24.25 -23.23
C LYS A 465 -3.31 -23.36 -24.45
N LEU A 466 -3.92 -23.90 -25.51
CA LEU A 466 -4.24 -23.15 -26.72
C LEU A 466 -5.24 -22.03 -26.44
N LEU A 467 -6.32 -22.33 -25.72
CA LEU A 467 -7.38 -21.38 -25.37
C LEU A 467 -6.90 -20.34 -24.35
N ALA A 468 -6.05 -20.72 -23.38
CA ALA A 468 -5.46 -19.81 -22.42
C ALA A 468 -4.50 -18.83 -23.08
N ARG A 469 -3.73 -19.27 -24.08
CA ARG A 469 -2.87 -18.37 -24.87
C ARG A 469 -3.69 -17.41 -25.75
N ALA A 470 -4.80 -17.87 -26.30
CA ALA A 470 -5.76 -17.00 -26.98
C ALA A 470 -6.37 -15.98 -26.01
N PHE A 471 -6.77 -16.41 -24.80
CA PHE A 471 -7.31 -15.54 -23.76
C PHE A 471 -6.30 -14.50 -23.27
N TYR A 472 -5.07 -14.90 -22.97
CA TYR A 472 -3.98 -14.01 -22.54
C TYR A 472 -3.75 -12.87 -23.55
N LEU A 473 -3.75 -13.17 -24.84
CA LEU A 473 -3.57 -12.16 -25.90
C LEU A 473 -4.77 -11.23 -26.07
N ILE A 474 -5.98 -11.69 -25.71
CA ILE A 474 -7.22 -10.91 -25.78
C ILE A 474 -7.34 -9.99 -24.54
N SER A 475 -6.99 -10.49 -23.35
CA SER A 475 -7.11 -9.76 -22.07
C SER A 475 -6.08 -8.63 -21.88
N ILE A 476 -4.94 -8.67 -22.58
CA ILE A 476 -3.97 -7.56 -22.59
C ILE A 476 -4.56 -6.34 -23.31
N SER A 477 -5.37 -6.55 -24.35
CA SER A 477 -5.92 -5.47 -25.17
C SER A 477 -7.04 -4.67 -24.49
N SER A 478 -7.71 -5.24 -23.47
CA SER A 478 -8.79 -4.58 -22.73
C SER A 478 -8.30 -3.67 -21.60
N ASN A 479 -7.06 -3.83 -21.14
CA ASN A 479 -6.46 -3.01 -20.08
C ASN A 479 -5.44 -1.98 -20.60
N ASP A 480 -4.69 -2.29 -21.65
CA ASP A 480 -3.63 -1.38 -22.14
C ASP A 480 -4.16 -0.20 -22.98
N TYR A 481 -5.30 -0.34 -23.67
CA TYR A 481 -5.80 0.73 -24.54
C TYR A 481 -6.53 1.85 -23.78
N PHE A 482 -7.06 1.55 -22.59
CA PHE A 482 -7.61 2.57 -21.68
C PHE A 482 -6.49 3.40 -21.02
N ALA A 483 -5.31 2.82 -20.84
CA ALA A 483 -4.13 3.53 -20.34
C ALA A 483 -3.45 4.40 -21.42
N LEU A 484 -3.54 4.03 -22.70
CA LEU A 484 -2.88 4.76 -23.81
C LEU A 484 -3.74 5.88 -24.43
N SER A 485 -5.07 5.76 -24.42
CA SER A 485 -5.98 6.77 -24.99
C SER A 485 -6.28 7.97 -24.08
N THR A 486 -5.83 7.93 -22.81
CA THR A 486 -6.06 8.98 -21.81
C THR A 486 -4.80 9.77 -21.44
N SER A 487 -3.77 9.73 -22.28
CA SER A 487 -2.56 10.58 -22.14
C SER A 487 -2.81 12.09 -22.26
N ASN A 488 -4.06 12.53 -22.31
CA ASN A 488 -4.48 13.91 -22.07
C ASN A 488 -5.89 13.98 -21.44
N SER A 489 -6.07 13.42 -20.24
CA SER A 489 -6.96 14.01 -19.22
C SER A 489 -6.94 13.18 -17.95
N SER A 490 -6.88 13.90 -16.83
CA SER A 490 -6.82 13.49 -15.43
C SER A 490 -8.06 12.75 -14.90
N ALA A 491 -8.50 11.66 -15.52
CA ALA A 491 -9.50 10.77 -14.95
C ALA A 491 -9.46 9.42 -15.66
N LEU A 492 -9.64 8.33 -14.91
CA LEU A 492 -9.82 6.92 -15.33
C LEU A 492 -8.69 5.96 -14.96
N GLN A 493 -8.51 5.73 -13.66
CA GLN A 493 -8.04 4.45 -13.14
C GLN A 493 -9.01 4.05 -12.04
N LYS A 494 -10.04 3.23 -12.36
CA LYS A 494 -10.62 2.20 -11.47
C LYS A 494 -11.81 1.43 -12.09
N PRO A 495 -11.97 0.12 -11.79
CA PRO A 495 -12.95 -0.78 -12.42
C PRO A 495 -14.42 -0.53 -12.01
N THR A 496 -14.66 0.21 -10.93
CA THR A 496 -16.00 0.66 -10.47
C THR A 496 -16.66 1.64 -11.45
N LEU A 497 -15.88 2.30 -12.32
CA LEU A 497 -16.43 3.06 -13.42
C LEU A 497 -17.16 2.17 -14.42
N ARG A 498 -16.86 0.87 -14.59
CA ARG A 498 -17.64 0.07 -15.56
C ARG A 498 -19.11 -0.11 -15.21
N LYS A 499 -19.56 0.19 -13.98
CA LYS A 499 -20.99 0.14 -13.59
C LYS A 499 -21.58 1.54 -13.42
N ASN A 500 -20.79 2.50 -12.93
CA ASN A 500 -21.18 3.90 -12.74
C ASN A 500 -21.05 4.77 -14.00
N MET A 501 -20.10 4.49 -14.88
CA MET A 501 -19.95 5.12 -16.21
C MET A 501 -21.19 4.84 -17.07
N TRP A 502 -21.85 3.67 -16.96
CA TRP A 502 -23.11 3.45 -17.68
C TRP A 502 -24.26 4.32 -17.13
N LYS A 503 -24.28 4.55 -15.83
CA LYS A 503 -25.26 5.42 -15.19
C LYS A 503 -25.02 6.88 -15.61
N GLU A 504 -23.77 7.34 -15.60
CA GLU A 504 -23.36 8.67 -16.05
C GLU A 504 -23.51 8.88 -17.58
N ILE A 505 -23.15 7.90 -18.43
CA ILE A 505 -23.40 7.94 -19.88
C ILE A 505 -24.90 8.10 -20.15
N CYS A 506 -25.74 7.36 -19.41
CA CYS A 506 -27.19 7.47 -19.54
C CYS A 506 -27.72 8.82 -19.04
N ASP A 507 -27.04 9.48 -18.10
CA ASP A 507 -27.45 10.77 -17.51
C ASP A 507 -26.79 11.98 -18.22
N SER A 508 -25.89 11.76 -19.19
CA SER A 508 -25.10 12.78 -19.88
C SER A 508 -25.64 13.19 -21.27
N LYS A 509 -25.21 14.37 -21.77
CA LYS A 509 -25.54 14.88 -23.12
C LYS A 509 -24.83 14.06 -24.22
N LEU A 510 -25.39 14.06 -25.44
CA LEU A 510 -24.98 13.32 -26.66
C LEU A 510 -23.46 13.16 -26.93
N GLY A 511 -22.59 14.08 -26.48
CA GLY A 511 -21.13 14.02 -26.69
C GLY A 511 -20.43 12.83 -26.01
N THR A 512 -20.85 12.44 -24.81
CA THR A 512 -20.22 11.33 -24.05
C THR A 512 -20.60 9.96 -24.64
N ILE A 513 -21.79 9.87 -25.26
CA ILE A 513 -22.26 8.66 -25.98
C ILE A 513 -21.40 8.41 -27.23
N GLY A 514 -21.00 9.47 -27.94
CA GLY A 514 -20.13 9.36 -29.13
C GLY A 514 -18.71 8.88 -28.81
N LEU A 515 -18.12 9.36 -27.71
CA LEU A 515 -16.82 8.89 -27.20
C LEU A 515 -16.89 7.39 -26.82
N PHE A 516 -17.95 6.98 -26.15
CA PHE A 516 -18.16 5.58 -25.77
C PHE A 516 -18.29 4.64 -26.98
N ALA A 517 -19.08 5.04 -27.99
CA ALA A 517 -19.23 4.27 -29.22
C ALA A 517 -17.89 4.09 -29.96
N ASN A 518 -17.05 5.13 -30.00
CA ASN A 518 -15.72 5.05 -30.60
C ASN A 518 -14.79 4.08 -29.87
N CYS A 519 -14.79 4.07 -28.53
CA CYS A 519 -14.00 3.12 -27.75
C CYS A 519 -14.42 1.67 -28.02
N GLN A 520 -15.74 1.41 -28.10
CA GLN A 520 -16.27 0.08 -28.41
C GLN A 520 -15.91 -0.37 -29.84
N VAL A 521 -15.93 0.53 -30.82
CA VAL A 521 -15.51 0.21 -32.20
C VAL A 521 -14.03 -0.18 -32.26
N ILE A 522 -13.17 0.49 -31.48
CA ILE A 522 -11.74 0.17 -31.40
C ILE A 522 -11.52 -1.19 -30.72
N GLU A 523 -12.24 -1.47 -29.63
CA GLU A 523 -12.21 -2.76 -28.93
C GLU A 523 -12.60 -3.91 -29.88
N LEU A 524 -13.70 -3.77 -30.63
CA LEU A 524 -14.15 -4.78 -31.60
C LEU A 524 -13.17 -4.98 -32.77
N LYS A 525 -12.59 -3.90 -33.30
CA LYS A 525 -11.54 -3.99 -34.35
C LYS A 525 -10.30 -4.73 -33.86
N THR A 526 -9.98 -4.56 -32.59
CA THR A 526 -8.82 -5.19 -31.94
C THR A 526 -9.08 -6.67 -31.71
N GLN A 527 -10.24 -7.04 -31.16
CA GLN A 527 -10.70 -8.44 -31.06
C GLN A 527 -10.67 -9.14 -32.42
N LEU A 528 -11.14 -8.48 -33.49
CA LEU A 528 -11.11 -9.00 -34.85
C LEU A 528 -9.67 -9.33 -35.34
N SER A 529 -8.70 -8.47 -35.07
CA SER A 529 -7.27 -8.72 -35.39
C SER A 529 -6.74 -9.96 -34.66
N TYR A 530 -7.15 -10.16 -33.40
CA TYR A 530 -6.71 -11.30 -32.61
C TYR A 530 -7.34 -12.61 -33.04
N PHE A 531 -8.63 -12.64 -33.39
CA PHE A 531 -9.24 -13.85 -33.92
C PHE A 531 -8.59 -14.30 -35.24
N LYS A 532 -8.18 -13.36 -36.10
CA LYS A 532 -7.36 -13.67 -37.29
C LYS A 532 -5.99 -14.25 -36.94
N ASN A 533 -5.35 -13.75 -35.88
CA ASN A 533 -4.09 -14.32 -35.39
C ASN A 533 -4.26 -15.71 -34.76
N PHE A 534 -5.36 -15.92 -34.03
CA PHE A 534 -5.72 -17.22 -33.48
C PHE A 534 -6.04 -18.22 -34.58
N GLU A 535 -6.69 -17.78 -35.67
CA GLU A 535 -6.93 -18.60 -36.86
C GLU A 535 -5.64 -19.04 -37.52
N ARG A 536 -4.64 -18.16 -37.59
CA ARG A 536 -3.29 -18.50 -38.06
C ARG A 536 -2.60 -19.51 -37.14
N LEU A 537 -2.72 -19.38 -35.81
CA LEU A 537 -2.13 -20.31 -34.84
C LEU A 537 -2.81 -21.67 -34.87
N LEU A 538 -4.14 -21.68 -34.93
CA LEU A 538 -4.96 -22.87 -35.06
C LEU A 538 -4.61 -23.60 -36.35
N SER A 539 -4.50 -22.89 -37.48
CA SER A 539 -4.08 -23.47 -38.76
C SER A 539 -2.67 -24.07 -38.75
N LYS A 540 -1.79 -23.62 -37.85
CA LYS A 540 -0.44 -24.20 -37.66
C LYS A 540 -0.45 -25.44 -36.75
N LYS A 541 -1.37 -25.50 -35.78
CA LYS A 541 -1.42 -26.55 -34.75
C LYS A 541 -2.43 -27.66 -35.05
N LEU A 542 -3.46 -27.36 -35.84
CA LEU A 542 -4.58 -28.26 -36.13
C LEU A 542 -5.14 -27.94 -37.52
N ASP A 543 -4.99 -28.87 -38.46
CA ASP A 543 -5.59 -28.76 -39.80
C ASP A 543 -7.02 -29.34 -39.82
N ASP A 544 -7.93 -28.72 -39.08
CA ASP A 544 -9.32 -29.16 -38.96
C ASP A 544 -10.27 -28.12 -39.59
N ALA A 545 -10.93 -28.52 -40.67
CA ALA A 545 -11.82 -27.65 -41.45
C ALA A 545 -13.04 -27.16 -40.66
N GLU A 546 -13.53 -27.96 -39.70
CA GLU A 546 -14.66 -27.59 -38.85
C GLU A 546 -14.23 -26.55 -37.81
N ALA A 547 -13.04 -26.71 -37.21
CA ALA A 547 -12.47 -25.74 -36.28
C ALA A 547 -12.19 -24.40 -36.97
N LYS A 548 -11.64 -24.42 -38.19
CA LYS A 548 -11.46 -23.22 -39.03
C LYS A 548 -12.79 -22.56 -39.38
N THR A 549 -13.80 -23.35 -39.74
CA THR A 549 -15.15 -22.84 -40.03
C THR A 549 -15.80 -22.19 -38.81
N LEU A 550 -15.70 -22.81 -37.63
CA LEU A 550 -16.23 -22.25 -36.39
C LEU A 550 -15.52 -20.96 -35.99
N LEU A 551 -14.20 -20.89 -36.19
CA LEU A 551 -13.43 -19.70 -35.91
C LEU A 551 -13.72 -18.57 -36.89
N SER A 552 -13.85 -18.88 -38.19
CA SER A 552 -14.32 -17.94 -39.20
C SER A 552 -15.70 -17.37 -38.85
N LYS A 553 -16.61 -18.17 -38.27
CA LYS A 553 -17.91 -17.73 -37.75
C LYS A 553 -17.85 -16.92 -36.44
N VAL A 554 -16.72 -16.95 -35.73
CA VAL A 554 -16.46 -16.05 -34.58
C VAL A 554 -15.86 -14.72 -35.07
N VAL A 555 -15.08 -14.77 -36.15
CA VAL A 555 -14.47 -13.60 -36.83
C VAL A 555 -15.50 -12.78 -37.59
N TYR A 556 -16.39 -13.45 -38.33
CA TYR A 556 -17.54 -12.86 -39.03
C TYR A 556 -18.57 -12.39 -38.02
#